data_AF-A0A1D2QWE6-F1
#
_entry.id   AF-A0A1D2QWE6-F1
#
_cell.length_a   1.000
_cell.length_b   1.000
_cell.length_c   1.000
_cell.angle_alpha   90.00
_cell.angle_beta   90.00
_cell.angle_gamma   90.00
#
_symmetry.space_group_name_H-M   'P 1'
#
loop_
_entity.id
_entity.type
_entity.pdbx_description
1 polymer ?
#
loop_
_entity_poly.entity_id
_entity_poly.type
_entity_poly.pdbx_seq_one_letter_code
_entity_poly.pdbx_strand_id
1 'polypeptide(L)'
;MKFDPHTHTNCSDGANSPEQIIDHAGKIGLEGIAITDHDEVEGSRTAEKYVKEKGLDIMVIPGVEVSSAEGHILCLGSAPRMEIGLAAEDVIERIHQSGGIAIAVHPYDSFRGGVGDLVYKLDFDAVEIYNGHTIMSCRNINKIADELGLPKTGGSDAHSLRELGNIHM
;
A
#
# COMPACT_ATOMS: atom_id res chain seq x y z
N MET A 1 5.60 -16.81 3.92
CA MET A 1 4.38 -16.00 3.94
C MET A 1 4.30 -15.28 2.62
N LYS A 2 3.33 -15.63 1.77
CA LYS A 2 3.01 -14.87 0.55
C LYS A 2 2.12 -13.69 0.90
N PHE A 3 2.67 -12.48 0.84
CA PHE A 3 2.00 -11.26 1.28
C PHE A 3 1.97 -10.19 0.19
N ASP A 4 0.79 -9.61 -0.06
CA ASP A 4 0.62 -8.48 -0.97
C ASP A 4 0.28 -7.19 -0.18
N PRO A 5 1.24 -6.28 0.02
CA PRO A 5 1.09 -5.09 0.88
C PRO A 5 0.36 -3.92 0.23
N HIS A 6 -0.03 -3.99 -1.06
CA HIS A 6 -0.52 -2.81 -1.78
C HIS A 6 -1.61 -3.21 -2.77
N THR A 7 -2.87 -3.01 -2.41
CA THR A 7 -4.03 -3.43 -3.23
C THR A 7 -5.23 -2.49 -3.03
N HIS A 8 -6.06 -2.37 -4.06
CA HIS A 8 -7.18 -1.44 -4.13
C HIS A 8 -8.51 -2.15 -4.32
N THR A 9 -9.57 -1.62 -3.72
CA THR A 9 -10.93 -2.13 -3.80
C THR A 9 -11.85 -1.10 -4.47
N ASN A 10 -13.10 -1.48 -4.69
CA ASN A 10 -14.12 -0.55 -5.18
C ASN A 10 -14.60 0.47 -4.13
N CYS A 11 -13.99 0.50 -2.94
CA CYS A 11 -14.16 1.60 -1.99
C CYS A 11 -13.39 2.85 -2.43
N SER A 12 -12.36 2.70 -3.29
CA SER A 12 -11.71 3.80 -3.99
C SER A 12 -11.88 3.65 -5.51
N ASP A 13 -10.88 3.15 -6.22
CA ASP A 13 -10.82 3.07 -7.68
C ASP A 13 -10.55 1.65 -8.23
N GLY A 14 -10.47 0.65 -7.36
CA GLY A 14 -10.43 -0.76 -7.74
C GLY A 14 -11.76 -1.28 -8.30
N ALA A 15 -11.71 -2.36 -9.07
CA ALA A 15 -12.88 -2.95 -9.74
C ALA A 15 -13.69 -3.90 -8.84
N ASN A 16 -13.14 -4.33 -7.71
CA ASN A 16 -13.63 -5.47 -6.93
C ASN A 16 -13.90 -5.10 -5.48
N SER A 17 -14.91 -5.73 -4.87
CA SER A 17 -15.20 -5.50 -3.46
C SER A 17 -14.11 -6.09 -2.56
N PRO A 18 -13.97 -5.61 -1.32
CA PRO A 18 -13.04 -6.19 -0.35
C PRO A 18 -13.22 -7.71 -0.19
N GLU A 19 -14.46 -8.20 -0.14
CA GLU A 19 -14.76 -9.63 -0.01
C GLU A 19 -14.31 -10.43 -1.25
N GLN A 20 -14.54 -9.89 -2.46
CA GLN A 20 -14.09 -10.53 -3.69
C GLN A 20 -12.57 -10.65 -3.74
N ILE A 21 -11.86 -9.61 -3.27
CA ILE A 21 -10.40 -9.60 -3.17
C ILE A 21 -9.92 -10.64 -2.17
N ILE A 22 -10.49 -10.70 -0.97
CA ILE A 22 -10.14 -11.71 0.04
C ILE A 22 -10.40 -13.13 -0.46
N ASP A 23 -11.57 -13.39 -1.04
CA ASP A 23 -11.89 -14.71 -1.61
C ASP A 23 -10.92 -15.10 -2.73
N HIS A 24 -10.48 -14.14 -3.55
CA HIS A 24 -9.51 -14.39 -4.62
C HIS A 24 -8.09 -14.61 -4.08
N ALA A 25 -7.66 -13.80 -3.11
CA ALA A 25 -6.37 -13.91 -2.44
C ALA A 25 -6.17 -15.33 -1.87
N GLY A 26 -7.17 -15.88 -1.19
CA GLY A 26 -7.14 -17.26 -0.72
C GLY A 26 -7.05 -18.30 -1.85
N LYS A 27 -7.72 -18.08 -2.99
CA LYS A 27 -7.66 -18.99 -4.15
C LYS A 27 -6.29 -19.02 -4.83
N ILE A 28 -5.58 -17.90 -4.86
CA ILE A 28 -4.23 -17.80 -5.43
C ILE A 28 -3.14 -18.14 -4.40
N GLY A 29 -3.54 -18.44 -3.16
CA GLY A 29 -2.66 -18.89 -2.09
C GLY A 29 -1.86 -17.77 -1.42
N LEU A 30 -2.37 -16.54 -1.40
CA LEU A 30 -1.84 -15.50 -0.52
C LEU A 30 -2.15 -15.85 0.94
N GLU A 31 -1.15 -15.70 1.80
CA GLU A 31 -1.25 -15.92 3.25
C GLU A 31 -1.58 -14.61 3.98
N GLY A 32 -1.38 -13.47 3.32
CA GLY A 32 -1.93 -12.20 3.78
C GLY A 32 -1.96 -11.12 2.70
N ILE A 33 -2.65 -10.03 3.03
CA ILE A 33 -2.89 -8.89 2.15
C ILE A 33 -3.04 -7.61 2.98
N ALA A 34 -2.66 -6.46 2.43
CA ALA A 34 -3.13 -5.16 2.90
C ALA A 34 -4.07 -4.54 1.87
N ILE A 35 -5.20 -4.04 2.35
CA ILE A 35 -6.12 -3.23 1.55
C ILE A 35 -5.77 -1.77 1.81
N THR A 36 -5.44 -1.04 0.75
CA THR A 36 -4.82 0.28 0.82
C THR A 36 -5.47 1.25 -0.15
N ASP A 37 -6.81 1.25 -0.17
CA ASP A 37 -7.62 2.16 -0.98
C ASP A 37 -7.13 3.63 -0.87
N HIS A 38 -7.25 4.38 -1.97
CA HIS A 38 -6.92 5.81 -2.00
C HIS A 38 -7.81 6.60 -1.03
N ASP A 39 -7.19 7.17 0.01
CA ASP A 39 -7.79 8.06 1.02
C ASP A 39 -9.05 7.51 1.74
N GLU A 40 -9.34 6.21 1.59
CA GLU A 40 -10.51 5.54 2.17
C GLU A 40 -10.09 4.30 2.96
N VAL A 41 -10.78 4.07 4.08
CA VAL A 41 -10.43 3.03 5.06
C VAL A 41 -11.51 1.96 5.19
N GLU A 42 -12.70 2.18 4.63
CA GLU A 42 -13.80 1.22 4.71
C GLU A 42 -13.48 -0.11 4.01
N GLY A 43 -12.68 -0.11 2.94
CA GLY A 43 -12.29 -1.35 2.26
C GLY A 43 -11.49 -2.28 3.17
N SER A 44 -10.48 -1.73 3.84
CA SER A 44 -9.70 -2.44 4.86
C SER A 44 -10.57 -2.99 5.99
N ARG A 45 -11.43 -2.15 6.57
CA ARG A 45 -12.32 -2.55 7.67
C ARG A 45 -13.28 -3.67 7.26
N THR A 46 -13.80 -3.58 6.04
CA THR A 46 -14.71 -4.58 5.48
C THR A 46 -13.99 -5.90 5.26
N ALA A 47 -12.77 -5.89 4.72
CA ALA A 47 -11.95 -7.09 4.55
C ALA A 47 -11.64 -7.78 5.90
N GLU A 48 -11.19 -7.04 6.91
CA GLU A 48 -10.92 -7.59 8.25
C GLU A 48 -12.16 -8.23 8.88
N LYS A 49 -13.29 -7.52 8.81
CA LYS A 49 -14.57 -8.02 9.31
C LYS A 49 -14.99 -9.29 8.58
N TYR A 50 -14.88 -9.31 7.26
CA TYR A 50 -15.25 -10.45 6.43
C TYR A 50 -14.41 -11.70 6.77
N VAL A 51 -13.08 -11.55 6.86
CA VAL A 51 -12.17 -12.65 7.27
C VAL A 51 -12.57 -13.22 8.62
N LYS A 52 -12.85 -12.34 9.61
CA LYS A 52 -13.25 -12.76 10.95
C LYS A 52 -14.61 -13.47 10.97
N GLU A 53 -15.61 -12.95 10.27
CA GLU A 53 -16.96 -13.53 10.22
C GLU A 53 -16.99 -14.88 9.51
N LYS A 54 -16.12 -15.07 8.50
CA LYS A 54 -16.01 -16.30 7.72
C LYS A 54 -15.02 -17.31 8.31
N GLY A 55 -14.18 -16.90 9.26
CA GLY A 55 -13.12 -17.75 9.82
C GLY A 55 -12.09 -18.15 8.76
N LEU A 56 -11.72 -17.22 7.88
CA LEU A 56 -10.74 -17.46 6.82
C LEU A 56 -9.32 -17.41 7.40
N ASP A 57 -8.44 -18.26 6.87
CA ASP A 57 -7.02 -18.33 7.24
C ASP A 57 -6.19 -17.44 6.29
N ILE A 58 -6.44 -16.13 6.35
CA ILE A 58 -5.68 -15.10 5.62
C ILE A 58 -5.53 -13.88 6.53
N MET A 59 -4.30 -13.37 6.63
CA MET A 59 -4.03 -12.17 7.42
C MET A 59 -4.38 -10.91 6.63
N VAL A 60 -5.21 -10.04 7.19
CA VAL A 60 -5.46 -8.70 6.63
C VAL A 60 -4.73 -7.68 7.49
N ILE A 61 -3.83 -6.91 6.88
CA ILE A 61 -3.18 -5.76 7.53
C ILE A 61 -3.98 -4.51 7.16
N PRO A 62 -4.42 -3.71 8.15
CA PRO A 62 -5.04 -2.43 7.87
C PRO A 62 -4.11 -1.49 7.11
N GLY A 63 -4.64 -0.79 6.12
CA GLY A 63 -3.87 0.21 5.40
C GLY A 63 -4.73 1.24 4.67
N VAL A 64 -4.04 2.22 4.10
CA VAL A 64 -4.58 3.29 3.26
C VAL A 64 -3.44 3.87 2.42
N GLU A 65 -3.68 4.17 1.14
CA GLU A 65 -2.78 4.96 0.32
C GLU A 65 -3.23 6.43 0.38
N VAL A 66 -2.47 7.26 1.09
CA VAL A 66 -2.83 8.67 1.33
C VAL A 66 -2.28 9.54 0.21
N SER A 67 -3.15 10.35 -0.38
CA SER A 67 -2.81 11.36 -1.38
C SER A 67 -2.30 12.63 -0.69
N SER A 68 -0.98 12.76 -0.52
CA SER A 68 -0.34 13.99 -0.04
C SER A 68 -0.21 15.03 -1.17
N ALA A 69 0.20 16.25 -0.83
CA ALA A 69 0.44 17.31 -1.80
C ALA A 69 1.56 16.96 -2.82
N GLU A 70 2.51 16.13 -2.41
CA GLU A 70 3.69 15.78 -3.21
C GLU A 70 3.65 14.37 -3.80
N GLY A 71 2.68 13.54 -3.39
CA GLY A 71 2.54 12.17 -3.89
C GLY A 71 1.83 11.23 -2.93
N HIS A 72 1.81 9.95 -3.25
CA HIS A 72 1.17 8.93 -2.47
C HIS A 72 2.11 8.36 -1.41
N ILE A 73 1.55 8.11 -0.23
CA ILE A 73 2.24 7.52 0.90
C ILE A 73 1.36 6.40 1.43
N LEU A 74 1.92 5.20 1.48
CA LEU A 74 1.21 4.04 1.99
C LEU A 74 1.35 3.97 3.51
N CYS A 75 0.23 3.83 4.20
CA CYS A 75 0.17 3.55 5.63
C CYS A 75 -0.18 2.08 5.82
N LEU A 76 0.63 1.33 6.56
CA LEU A 76 0.33 -0.05 6.96
C LEU A 76 0.27 -0.22 8.48
N GLY A 77 -0.57 -1.14 8.96
CA GLY A 77 -0.78 -1.43 10.38
C GLY A 77 -1.72 -0.46 11.10
N SER A 78 -2.14 0.59 10.40
CA SER A 78 -3.14 1.57 10.81
C SER A 78 -3.84 2.10 9.56
N ALA A 79 -5.01 2.69 9.73
CA ALA A 79 -5.78 3.32 8.66
C ALA A 79 -6.43 4.63 9.17
N PRO A 80 -5.61 5.66 9.47
CA PRO A 80 -6.13 6.95 9.90
C PRO A 80 -6.80 7.67 8.72
N ARG A 81 -7.97 8.26 8.95
CA ARG A 81 -8.55 9.21 7.97
C ARG A 81 -7.81 10.53 8.05
N MET A 82 -7.42 11.05 6.89
CA MET A 82 -6.71 12.31 6.76
C MET A 82 -7.38 13.22 5.73
N GLU A 83 -7.04 14.51 5.77
CA GLU A 83 -7.39 15.43 4.70
C GLU A 83 -6.50 15.16 3.48
N ILE A 84 -7.09 15.18 2.30
CA ILE A 84 -6.37 15.00 1.03
C ILE A 84 -5.51 16.24 0.75
N GLY A 85 -4.28 16.03 0.31
CA GLY A 85 -3.36 17.10 -0.08
C GLY A 85 -2.64 17.78 1.10
N LEU A 86 -2.60 17.15 2.28
CA LEU A 86 -1.65 17.54 3.32
C LEU A 86 -0.21 17.38 2.83
N ALA A 87 0.74 18.13 3.41
CA ALA A 87 2.15 17.95 3.07
C ALA A 87 2.58 16.52 3.40
N ALA A 88 3.44 15.92 2.57
CA ALA A 88 3.97 14.58 2.76
C ALA A 88 4.58 14.37 4.17
N GLU A 89 5.25 15.39 4.70
CA GLU A 89 5.80 15.39 6.06
C GLU A 89 4.70 15.27 7.13
N ASP A 90 3.63 16.06 7.01
CA ASP A 90 2.47 16.01 7.92
C ASP A 90 1.74 14.66 7.84
N VAL A 91 1.67 14.07 6.64
CA VAL A 91 1.07 12.74 6.44
C VAL A 91 1.89 11.67 7.16
N ILE A 92 3.22 11.66 6.98
CA ILE A 92 4.12 10.72 7.65
C ILE A 92 4.01 10.86 9.17
N GLU A 93 4.04 12.09 9.69
CA GLU A 93 3.91 12.33 11.13
C GLU A 93 2.58 11.75 11.67
N ARG A 94 1.47 11.95 10.96
CA ARG A 94 0.16 11.41 11.35
C ARG A 94 0.10 9.89 11.25
N ILE A 95 0.77 9.28 10.28
CA ILE A 95 0.90 7.83 10.17
C ILE A 95 1.59 7.30 11.43
N HIS A 96 2.76 7.87 11.79
CA HIS A 96 3.52 7.48 12.97
C HIS A 96 2.74 7.70 14.27
N GLN A 97 2.05 8.83 14.41
CA GLN A 97 1.19 9.12 15.58
C GLN A 97 0.04 8.10 15.72
N SER A 98 -0.42 7.52 14.62
CA SER A 98 -1.43 6.44 14.63
C SER A 98 -0.86 5.05 14.91
N GLY A 99 0.48 4.94 15.02
CA GLY A 99 1.19 3.66 15.16
C GLY A 99 1.35 2.89 13.85
N GLY A 100 1.08 3.53 12.71
CA GLY A 100 1.27 2.97 11.39
C GLY A 100 2.71 3.12 10.89
N ILE A 101 3.01 2.41 9.81
CA ILE A 101 4.28 2.42 9.09
C ILE A 101 4.08 3.22 7.80
N ALA A 102 4.91 4.23 7.57
CA ALA A 102 4.88 5.07 6.38
C ALA A 102 5.83 4.52 5.31
N ILE A 103 5.31 4.21 4.12
CA ILE A 103 6.07 3.58 3.04
C ILE A 103 6.01 4.47 1.80
N ALA A 104 7.18 4.76 1.24
CA ALA A 104 7.28 5.43 -0.05
C ALA A 104 6.93 4.43 -1.16
N VAL A 105 5.73 4.55 -1.74
CA VAL A 105 5.25 3.70 -2.83
C VAL A 105 5.52 4.33 -4.18
N HIS A 106 5.81 3.47 -5.18
CA HIS A 106 6.16 3.82 -6.55
C HIS A 106 6.89 5.18 -6.69
N PRO A 107 7.97 5.45 -5.91
CA PRO A 107 8.40 6.81 -5.58
C PRO A 107 8.84 7.63 -6.80
N TYR A 108 9.31 7.00 -7.87
CA TYR A 108 9.76 7.69 -9.07
C TYR A 108 8.78 7.62 -10.25
N ASP A 109 7.54 7.20 -9.99
CA ASP A 109 6.46 7.24 -10.97
C ASP A 109 5.63 8.53 -10.82
N SER A 110 6.16 9.64 -11.35
CA SER A 110 5.48 10.95 -11.25
C SER A 110 4.12 11.00 -11.94
N PHE A 111 3.79 10.05 -12.82
CA PHE A 111 2.46 9.98 -13.44
C PHE A 111 1.41 9.38 -12.52
N ARG A 112 1.84 8.60 -11.52
CA ARG A 112 0.97 7.89 -10.57
C ARG A 112 1.14 8.37 -9.13
N GLY A 113 1.74 9.55 -8.95
CA GLY A 113 1.86 10.18 -7.63
C GLY A 113 3.11 9.78 -6.86
N GLY A 114 4.20 9.35 -7.48
CA GLY A 114 5.45 9.08 -6.75
C GLY A 114 6.05 10.33 -6.08
N VAL A 115 6.47 10.20 -4.82
CA VAL A 115 7.05 11.28 -3.98
C VAL A 115 8.46 11.76 -4.38
N GLY A 116 9.08 11.10 -5.35
CA GLY A 116 10.39 11.42 -5.91
C GLY A 116 11.52 11.44 -4.88
N ASP A 117 12.35 12.48 -4.95
CA ASP A 117 13.51 12.65 -4.07
C ASP A 117 13.14 13.01 -2.62
N LEU A 118 11.85 13.11 -2.29
CA LEU A 118 11.41 13.22 -0.89
C LEU A 118 11.73 11.96 -0.09
N VAL A 119 11.92 10.80 -0.72
CA VAL A 119 12.37 9.57 -0.06
C VAL A 119 13.69 9.74 0.69
N TYR A 120 14.55 10.69 0.28
CA TYR A 120 15.81 11.00 0.98
C TYR A 120 15.65 12.02 2.11
N LYS A 121 14.51 12.72 2.18
CA LYS A 121 14.33 13.92 3.00
C LYS A 121 13.34 13.71 4.14
N LEU A 122 12.41 12.79 3.97
CA LEU A 122 11.34 12.52 4.91
C LEU A 122 11.56 11.18 5.61
N ASP A 123 10.91 11.02 6.77
CA ASP A 123 11.09 9.89 7.68
C ASP A 123 10.24 8.67 7.26
N PHE A 124 10.49 8.15 6.07
CA PHE A 124 9.85 6.90 5.62
C PHE A 124 10.42 5.69 6.35
N ASP A 125 9.58 4.74 6.71
CA ASP A 125 9.97 3.49 7.38
C ASP A 125 10.39 2.39 6.40
N ALA A 126 9.92 2.46 5.15
CA ALA A 126 10.25 1.51 4.09
C ALA A 126 10.03 2.14 2.70
N VAL A 127 10.48 1.42 1.66
CA VAL A 127 10.28 1.82 0.27
C VAL A 127 9.85 0.64 -0.60
N GLU A 128 8.87 0.90 -1.47
CA GLU A 128 8.42 -0.06 -2.47
C GLU A 128 9.39 -0.11 -3.65
N ILE A 129 10.06 -1.25 -3.79
CA ILE A 129 11.09 -1.46 -4.81
C ILE A 129 10.55 -2.21 -6.04
N TYR A 130 9.42 -2.90 -5.90
CA TYR A 130 8.72 -3.64 -6.95
C TYR A 130 7.24 -3.32 -6.86
N ASN A 131 6.70 -2.73 -7.92
CA ASN A 131 5.30 -2.34 -8.01
C ASN A 131 4.73 -2.91 -9.32
N GLY A 132 3.58 -3.59 -9.25
CA GLY A 132 3.01 -4.32 -10.39
C GLY A 132 2.64 -3.44 -11.60
N HIS A 133 2.50 -2.12 -11.40
CA HIS A 133 2.13 -1.15 -12.43
C HIS A 133 3.28 -0.20 -12.82
N THR A 134 4.44 -0.28 -12.18
CA THR A 134 5.60 0.54 -12.56
C THR A 134 6.35 -0.09 -13.72
N ILE A 135 6.13 0.42 -14.94
CA ILE A 135 6.78 -0.09 -16.17
C ILE A 135 8.24 0.39 -16.29
N MET A 136 8.53 1.63 -15.87
CA MET A 136 9.84 2.25 -16.04
C MET A 136 10.15 3.18 -14.85
N SER A 137 10.97 2.71 -13.91
CA SER A 137 11.60 3.60 -12.94
C SER A 137 12.88 4.17 -13.53
N CYS A 138 13.01 5.49 -13.51
CA CYS A 138 14.22 6.19 -13.98
C CYS A 138 15.40 6.06 -13.00
N ARG A 139 15.19 5.43 -11.84
CA ARG A 139 16.20 5.20 -10.81
C ARG A 139 16.22 3.75 -10.32
N ASN A 140 17.38 3.32 -9.84
CA ASN A 140 17.53 2.03 -9.20
C ASN A 140 17.03 2.11 -7.74
N ILE A 141 15.72 1.94 -7.54
CA ILE A 141 15.07 2.07 -6.22
C ILE A 141 15.69 1.09 -5.20
N ASN A 142 16.06 -0.11 -5.63
CA ASN A 142 16.78 -1.08 -4.79
C ASN A 142 18.06 -0.50 -4.18
N LYS A 143 18.87 0.19 -5.00
CA LYS A 143 20.09 0.85 -4.53
C LYS A 143 19.78 1.99 -3.56
N ILE A 144 18.71 2.74 -3.81
CA ILE A 144 18.29 3.86 -2.95
C ILE A 144 17.88 3.33 -1.57
N ALA A 145 17.10 2.25 -1.53
CA ALA A 145 16.74 1.58 -0.29
C ALA A 145 17.98 1.13 0.49
N ASP A 146 18.96 0.52 -0.19
CA ASP A 146 20.22 0.09 0.43
C ASP A 146 21.06 1.26 0.96
N GLU A 147 21.12 2.37 0.22
CA GLU A 147 21.83 3.60 0.63
C GLU A 147 21.21 4.26 1.87
N LEU A 148 19.87 4.24 1.95
CA LEU A 148 19.13 4.80 3.08
C LEU A 148 19.02 3.82 4.27
N GLY A 149 19.38 2.54 4.08
CA GLY A 149 19.17 1.50 5.09
C GLY A 149 17.70 1.18 5.35
N LEU A 150 16.82 1.49 4.39
CA LEU A 150 15.37 1.28 4.52
C LEU A 150 14.98 -0.16 4.16
N PRO A 151 14.10 -0.80 4.95
CA PRO A 151 13.38 -1.98 4.53
C PRO A 151 12.74 -1.83 3.15
N LYS A 152 12.69 -2.95 2.42
CA LYS A 152 12.21 -3.03 1.05
C LYS A 152 10.85 -3.73 1.04
N THR A 153 9.88 -3.18 0.31
CA THR A 153 8.59 -3.81 0.08
C THR A 153 8.35 -4.02 -1.41
N GLY A 154 7.38 -4.87 -1.76
CA GLY A 154 6.87 -4.96 -3.12
C GLY A 154 5.41 -5.38 -3.10
N GLY A 155 4.59 -4.68 -3.87
CA GLY A 155 3.15 -4.90 -3.92
C GLY A 155 2.63 -4.92 -5.35
N SER A 156 1.49 -5.57 -5.54
CA SER A 156 0.88 -5.66 -6.86
C SER A 156 0.31 -4.33 -7.33
N ASP A 157 -0.08 -3.45 -6.40
CA ASP A 157 -0.81 -2.22 -6.68
C ASP A 157 -2.09 -2.53 -7.48
N ALA A 158 -2.72 -3.65 -7.12
CA ALA A 158 -3.78 -4.26 -7.91
C ALA A 158 -5.08 -3.47 -7.81
N HIS A 159 -5.62 -3.10 -8.96
CA HIS A 159 -6.95 -2.49 -9.12
C HIS A 159 -7.97 -3.51 -9.66
N SER A 160 -7.54 -4.74 -9.94
CA SER A 160 -8.41 -5.83 -10.36
C SER A 160 -7.91 -7.19 -9.88
N LEU A 161 -8.79 -8.19 -9.82
CA LEU A 161 -8.40 -9.56 -9.46
C LEU A 161 -7.30 -10.16 -10.36
N ARG A 162 -7.17 -9.67 -11.61
CA ARG A 162 -6.13 -10.16 -12.54
C ARG A 162 -4.73 -9.70 -12.14
N GLU A 163 -4.64 -8.59 -11.43
CA GLU A 163 -3.39 -7.99 -10.98
C GLU A 163 -2.96 -8.51 -9.61
N LEU A 164 -3.94 -8.89 -8.79
CA LEU A 164 -3.76 -9.29 -7.40
C LEU A 164 -2.66 -10.35 -7.25
N GLY A 165 -1.67 -10.07 -6.39
CA GLY A 165 -0.58 -10.99 -6.10
C GLY A 165 0.42 -11.21 -7.24
N ASN A 166 0.37 -10.46 -8.35
CA ASN A 166 1.41 -10.54 -9.39
C ASN A 166 2.79 -10.12 -8.87
N ILE A 167 2.81 -9.25 -7.86
CA ILE A 167 3.97 -8.97 -7.01
C ILE A 167 3.53 -9.23 -5.57
N HIS A 168 4.32 -10.03 -4.86
CA HIS A 168 4.15 -10.34 -3.44
C HIS A 168 5.53 -10.69 -2.86
N MET A 169 5.65 -10.61 -1.54
CA MET A 169 6.85 -11.07 -0.80
C MET A 169 6.61 -12.42 -0.14
#